data_AF-A0A9D1PG37-F1
#
_entry.id   AF-A0A9D1PG37-F1
#
_cell.length_a   1.000
_cell.length_b   1.000
_cell.length_c   1.000
_cell.angle_alpha   90.00
_cell.angle_beta   90.00
_cell.angle_gamma   90.00
#
_symmetry.space_group_name_H-M   'P 1'
#
loop_
_entity.id
_entity.type
_entity.pdbx_description
1 polymer ?
#
loop_
_entity_poly.entity_id
_entity_poly.type
_entity_poly.pdbx_seq_one_letter_code
_entity_poly.pdbx_strand_id
1 'polypeptide(L)'
;MAEERKCAILDTDFVSKANIIKTENRVLADEVLAFLGYSFFCHQKMREELSDHGTRSAQTWLENKIVSGEIICYSDDQILSEMGRAVSDICFLYYYRSFLKQGCELFDSEFYSRYFQPLDTLMEAGGYNRGTFISVL
;
A
#
# COMPACT_ATOMS: atom_id res chain seq x y z
N MET A 1 -8.46 -13.35 26.27
CA MET A 1 -7.56 -13.51 25.11
C MET A 1 -7.97 -12.43 24.13
N ALA A 2 -7.06 -11.55 23.71
CA ALA A 2 -7.40 -10.60 22.65
C ALA A 2 -7.68 -11.43 21.39
N GLU A 3 -8.88 -11.32 20.81
CA GLU A 3 -9.15 -11.93 19.51
C GLU A 3 -8.09 -11.44 18.52
N GLU A 4 -7.38 -12.38 17.89
CA GLU A 4 -6.44 -12.07 16.81
C GLU A 4 -7.23 -11.38 15.69
N ARG A 5 -7.07 -10.06 15.61
CA ARG A 5 -7.63 -9.28 14.49
C ARG A 5 -6.88 -9.65 13.22
N LYS A 6 -7.62 -10.08 12.21
CA LYS A 6 -7.11 -10.37 10.88
C LYS A 6 -6.80 -9.07 10.15
N CYS A 7 -5.63 -8.98 9.54
CA CYS A 7 -5.28 -7.84 8.71
C CYS A 7 -5.76 -8.08 7.28
N ALA A 8 -6.51 -7.12 6.73
CA ALA A 8 -6.91 -7.11 5.33
C ALA A 8 -6.29 -5.90 4.63
N ILE A 9 -5.57 -6.15 3.54
CA ILE A 9 -5.03 -5.11 2.68
C ILE A 9 -6.03 -4.89 1.55
N LEU A 10 -6.52 -3.66 1.43
CA LEU A 10 -7.41 -3.25 0.36
C LEU A 10 -6.60 -2.93 -0.90
N ASP A 11 -7.22 -3.12 -2.06
CA ASP A 11 -6.70 -2.79 -3.38
C ASP A 11 -7.61 -1.74 -4.06
N THR A 12 -7.05 -0.93 -4.94
CA THR A 12 -7.72 0.08 -5.78
C THR A 12 -8.93 -0.52 -6.48
N ASP A 13 -8.77 -1.75 -6.96
CA ASP A 13 -9.79 -2.47 -7.72
C ASP A 13 -10.99 -2.88 -6.85
N PHE A 14 -10.70 -3.32 -5.62
CA PHE A 14 -11.73 -3.60 -4.61
C PHE A 14 -12.51 -2.33 -4.26
N VAL A 15 -11.81 -1.23 -3.92
CA VAL A 15 -12.46 0.02 -3.51
C VAL A 15 -13.32 0.58 -4.64
N SER A 16 -12.83 0.55 -5.88
CA SER A 16 -13.56 1.03 -7.05
C SER A 16 -14.83 0.21 -7.29
N LYS A 17 -14.73 -1.12 -7.34
CA LYS A 17 -15.85 -2.01 -7.66
C LYS A 17 -16.87 -2.11 -6.51
N ALA A 18 -16.40 -2.16 -5.27
CA ALA A 18 -17.27 -2.24 -4.10
C ALA A 18 -18.06 -0.95 -3.86
N ASN A 19 -17.53 0.21 -4.28
CA ASN A 19 -18.28 1.47 -4.24
C ASN A 19 -19.30 1.63 -5.37
N ILE A 20 -19.16 0.90 -6.48
CA ILE A 20 -20.15 0.87 -7.57
C ILE A 20 -21.38 0.04 -7.17
N ILE A 21 -21.16 -1.06 -6.45
CA ILE A 21 -22.23 -1.95 -6.02
C ILE A 21 -22.94 -1.34 -4.80
N LYS A 22 -24.04 -0.62 -5.09
CA LYS A 22 -24.90 -0.02 -4.07
C LYS A 22 -26.38 -0.36 -4.30
N THR A 23 -27.09 -0.60 -3.21
CA THR A 23 -28.57 -0.59 -3.15
C THR A 23 -29.03 0.74 -2.54
N GLU A 24 -30.35 0.99 -2.50
CA GLU A 24 -30.92 2.27 -2.09
C GLU A 24 -30.34 2.84 -0.78
N ASN A 25 -29.94 1.98 0.17
CA ASN A 25 -29.41 2.39 1.48
C ASN A 25 -28.07 1.74 1.88
N ARG A 26 -27.39 1.00 1.00
CA ARG A 26 -26.20 0.22 1.37
C ARG A 26 -25.15 0.22 0.27
N VAL A 27 -23.89 0.39 0.66
CA VAL A 27 -22.72 0.24 -0.22
C VAL A 27 -21.99 -1.03 0.19
N LEU A 28 -21.64 -1.88 -0.78
CA LEU A 28 -20.94 -3.14 -0.50
C LEU A 28 -19.63 -2.92 0.28
N ALA A 29 -18.92 -1.82 -0.03
CA ALA A 29 -17.70 -1.44 0.67
C ALA A 29 -17.90 -1.24 2.19
N ASP A 30 -19.03 -0.66 2.61
CA ASP A 30 -19.33 -0.47 4.03
C ASP A 30 -19.66 -1.79 4.74
N GLU A 31 -20.35 -2.71 4.05
CA GLU A 31 -20.67 -4.03 4.59
C GLU A 31 -19.40 -4.88 4.82
N VAL A 32 -18.40 -4.75 3.94
CA VAL A 32 -17.11 -5.42 4.12
C VAL A 32 -16.34 -4.84 5.31
N LEU A 33 -16.32 -3.51 5.47
CA LEU A 33 -15.68 -2.88 6.62
C LEU A 33 -16.35 -3.22 7.96
N ALA A 34 -17.65 -3.55 7.93
CA ALA A 34 -18.39 -3.98 9.12
C ALA A 34 -18.02 -5.38 9.63
N PHE A 35 -17.16 -6.13 8.93
CA PHE A 35 -16.73 -7.46 9.37
C PHE A 35 -15.95 -7.39 10.68
N LEU A 36 -16.51 -8.03 11.70
CA LEU A 36 -15.89 -8.14 13.02
C LEU A 36 -14.59 -8.94 12.95
N GLY A 37 -13.61 -8.50 13.72
CA GLY A 37 -12.31 -9.16 13.80
C GLY A 37 -11.35 -8.83 12.65
N TYR A 38 -11.67 -7.86 11.79
CA TYR A 38 -10.76 -7.38 10.75
C TYR A 38 -10.19 -5.99 11.07
N SER A 39 -8.96 -5.75 10.62
CA SER A 39 -8.35 -4.43 10.54
C SER A 39 -7.95 -4.18 9.10
N PHE A 40 -8.41 -3.06 8.56
CA PHE A 40 -8.28 -2.74 7.14
C PHE A 40 -7.13 -1.76 6.93
N PHE A 41 -6.32 -2.05 5.92
CA PHE A 41 -5.13 -1.31 5.58
C PHE A 41 -5.14 -0.97 4.09
N CYS A 42 -4.56 0.16 3.72
CA CYS A 42 -4.34 0.53 2.32
C CYS A 42 -2.98 1.18 2.13
N HIS A 43 -2.44 1.11 0.92
CA HIS A 43 -1.22 1.84 0.56
C HIS A 43 -1.53 3.24 0.04
N GLN A 44 -0.62 4.20 0.25
CA GLN A 44 -0.79 5.57 -0.24
C GLN A 44 -1.01 5.64 -1.76
N LYS A 45 -0.32 4.80 -2.56
CA LYS A 45 -0.50 4.78 -4.03
C LYS A 45 -1.93 4.48 -4.49
N MET A 46 -2.72 3.78 -3.69
CA MET A 46 -4.15 3.58 -4.02
C MET A 46 -4.91 4.91 -4.11
N ARG A 47 -4.51 5.93 -3.33
CA ARG A 47 -5.15 7.26 -3.40
C ARG A 47 -4.88 7.93 -4.73
N GLU A 48 -3.68 7.75 -5.27
CA GLU A 48 -3.24 8.30 -6.55
C GLU A 48 -3.93 7.56 -7.70
N GLU A 49 -3.90 6.23 -7.68
CA GLU A 49 -4.56 5.39 -8.70
C GLU A 49 -6.09 5.58 -8.75
N LEU A 50 -6.75 5.71 -7.59
CA LEU A 50 -8.18 6.02 -7.53
C LEU A 50 -8.51 7.41 -8.06
N SER A 51 -7.57 8.35 -8.05
CA SER A 51 -7.76 9.68 -8.61
C SER A 51 -7.66 9.68 -10.15
N ASP A 52 -6.83 8.79 -10.71
CA ASP A 52 -6.60 8.69 -12.16
C ASP A 52 -7.64 7.83 -12.88
N HIS A 53 -8.15 6.78 -12.21
CA HIS A 53 -9.02 5.77 -12.84
C HIS A 53 -10.35 5.53 -12.10
N GLY A 54 -10.49 6.04 -10.87
CA GLY A 54 -11.63 5.77 -10.01
C GLY A 54 -12.80 6.74 -10.21
N THR A 55 -13.99 6.29 -9.80
CA THR A 55 -15.14 7.19 -9.67
C THR A 55 -14.88 8.12 -8.48
N ARG A 56 -15.12 9.43 -8.62
CA ARG A 56 -14.91 10.42 -7.54
C ARG A 56 -15.55 10.01 -6.21
N SER A 57 -16.65 9.27 -6.25
CA SER A 57 -17.31 8.69 -5.09
C SER A 57 -16.46 7.67 -4.32
N ALA A 58 -15.71 6.81 -5.01
CA ALA A 58 -14.85 5.80 -4.37
C ALA A 58 -13.64 6.46 -3.68
N GLN A 59 -13.07 7.49 -4.31
CA GLN A 59 -12.02 8.31 -3.70
C GLN A 59 -12.51 9.00 -2.43
N THR A 60 -13.65 9.70 -2.49
CA THR A 60 -14.24 10.37 -1.32
C THR A 60 -14.58 9.37 -0.21
N TRP A 61 -15.08 8.18 -0.56
CA TRP A 61 -15.34 7.12 0.41
C TRP A 61 -14.06 6.67 1.11
N LEU A 62 -12.99 6.37 0.37
CA LEU A 62 -11.72 5.95 0.95
C LEU A 62 -11.15 7.01 1.89
N GLU A 63 -11.18 8.28 1.49
CA GLU A 63 -10.71 9.38 2.33
C GLU A 63 -11.51 9.51 3.62
N ASN A 64 -12.84 9.42 3.55
CA ASN A 64 -13.69 9.45 4.75
C ASN A 64 -13.38 8.28 5.71
N LYS A 65 -13.10 7.09 5.17
CA LYS A 65 -12.75 5.90 5.96
C LYS A 65 -11.36 5.96 6.58
N ILE A 66 -10.42 6.63 5.91
CA ILE A 66 -9.11 6.93 6.49
C ILE A 66 -9.24 7.96 7.62
N VAL A 67 -9.98 9.05 7.40
CA VAL A 67 -10.16 10.13 8.39
C VAL A 67 -10.91 9.65 9.64
N SER A 68 -11.88 8.75 9.47
CA SER A 68 -12.60 8.12 10.59
C SER A 68 -11.77 7.07 11.35
N GLY A 69 -10.60 6.69 10.83
CA GLY A 69 -9.73 5.67 11.43
C GLY A 69 -10.21 4.23 11.22
N GLU A 70 -11.21 4.01 10.36
CA GLU A 70 -11.68 2.67 9.99
C GLU A 70 -10.67 1.94 9.09
N ILE A 71 -9.94 2.69 8.27
CA ILE A 71 -8.86 2.18 7.40
C ILE A 71 -7.55 2.89 7.77
N ILE A 72 -6.49 2.11 7.97
CA ILE A 72 -5.16 2.66 8.24
C ILE A 72 -4.38 2.72 6.92
N CYS A 73 -4.06 3.93 6.49
CA CYS A 73 -3.25 4.16 5.29
C CYS A 73 -1.77 4.18 5.66
N TYR A 74 -0.97 3.38 4.97
CA TYR A 74 0.48 3.36 5.10
C TYR A 74 1.14 3.96 3.86
N SER A 75 2.09 4.86 4.09
CA SER A 75 3.06 5.26 3.07
C SER A 75 4.26 4.32 3.07
N ASP A 76 5.01 4.32 1.96
CA ASP A 76 6.29 3.63 1.88
C ASP A 76 7.20 4.03 3.06
N ASP A 77 7.32 5.32 3.37
CA ASP A 77 8.10 5.78 4.55
C ASP A 77 7.60 5.16 5.87
N GLN A 78 6.30 5.03 6.09
CA GLN A 78 5.77 4.41 7.30
C GLN A 78 6.06 2.90 7.35
N ILE A 79 5.92 2.21 6.23
CA ILE A 79 6.29 0.78 6.10
C ILE A 79 7.77 0.63 6.45
N LEU A 80 8.62 1.50 5.91
CA LEU A 80 10.06 1.50 6.17
C LEU A 80 10.39 1.80 7.64
N SER A 81 9.68 2.73 8.28
CA SER A 81 9.81 3.00 9.73
C SER A 81 9.50 1.77 10.57
N GLU A 82 8.37 1.12 10.31
CA GLU A 82 7.93 -0.03 11.09
C GLU A 82 8.83 -1.26 10.86
N MET A 83 9.26 -1.50 9.61
CA MET A 83 10.19 -2.58 9.30
C MET A 83 11.58 -2.36 9.91
N GLY A 84 12.10 -1.13 9.86
CA GLY A 84 13.38 -0.78 10.50
C GLY A 84 13.34 -0.99 12.02
N ARG A 85 12.21 -0.62 12.65
CA ARG A 85 11.98 -0.84 14.09
C ARG A 85 11.87 -2.33 14.45
N ALA A 86 11.19 -3.12 13.62
CA ALA A 86 10.90 -4.52 13.92
C ALA A 86 12.07 -5.48 13.64
N VAL A 87 12.94 -5.15 12.66
CA VAL A 87 14.00 -6.07 12.21
C VAL A 87 15.37 -5.41 12.22
N SER A 88 15.67 -4.51 11.27
CA SER A 88 16.92 -3.76 11.15
C SER A 88 16.89 -2.93 9.84
N ASP A 89 17.55 -1.77 9.82
CA ASP A 89 17.71 -0.94 8.62
C ASP A 89 18.42 -1.65 7.46
N ILE A 90 19.18 -2.73 7.72
CA ILE A 90 19.85 -3.51 6.67
C ILE A 90 18.86 -4.40 5.91
N CYS A 91 17.79 -4.84 6.58
CA CYS A 91 16.78 -5.69 5.95
C CYS A 91 16.04 -4.96 4.83
N PHE A 92 15.96 -3.64 4.89
CA PHE A 92 15.41 -2.84 3.81
C PHE A 92 16.14 -2.99 2.47
N LEU A 93 17.49 -2.94 2.49
CA LEU A 93 18.30 -3.01 1.27
C LEU A 93 18.14 -4.34 0.56
N TYR A 94 17.96 -5.42 1.33
CA TYR A 94 17.88 -6.77 0.79
C TYR A 94 16.44 -7.23 0.59
N TYR A 95 15.56 -7.08 1.58
CA TYR A 95 14.19 -7.60 1.52
C TYR A 95 13.26 -6.73 0.68
N TYR A 96 13.10 -5.43 1.00
CA TYR A 96 12.13 -4.57 0.30
C TYR A 96 12.46 -4.53 -1.21
N ARG A 97 13.73 -4.32 -1.56
CA ARG A 97 14.20 -4.38 -2.94
C ARG A 97 13.94 -5.74 -3.59
N SER A 98 14.24 -6.85 -2.91
CA SER A 98 14.01 -8.18 -3.49
C SER A 98 12.53 -8.45 -3.76
N PHE A 99 11.64 -8.01 -2.87
CA PHE A 99 10.20 -8.11 -3.07
C PHE A 99 9.72 -7.21 -4.21
N LEU A 100 10.21 -5.96 -4.26
CA LEU A 100 9.92 -5.04 -5.35
C LEU A 100 10.36 -5.61 -6.69
N LYS A 101 11.59 -6.12 -6.76
CA LYS A 101 12.14 -6.74 -7.98
C LYS A 101 11.32 -7.96 -8.41
N GLN A 102 10.99 -8.87 -7.49
CA GLN A 102 10.13 -10.02 -7.79
C GLN A 102 8.74 -9.57 -8.28
N GLY A 103 8.14 -8.57 -7.64
CA GLY A 103 6.85 -8.02 -8.06
C GLY A 103 6.91 -7.40 -9.46
N CYS A 104 7.96 -6.63 -9.75
CA CYS A 104 8.19 -6.05 -11.07
C CYS A 104 8.43 -7.12 -12.14
N GLU A 105 9.25 -8.13 -11.85
CA GLU A 105 9.56 -9.23 -12.79
C GLU A 105 8.31 -10.05 -13.14
N LEU A 106 7.36 -10.18 -12.21
CA LEU A 106 6.06 -10.81 -12.47
C LEU A 106 5.18 -10.00 -13.42
N PHE A 107 5.35 -8.67 -13.45
CA PHE A 107 4.60 -7.78 -14.34
C PHE A 107 5.27 -7.65 -15.71
N ASP A 108 6.54 -7.24 -15.72
CA ASP A 108 7.40 -7.15 -16.89
C ASP A 108 8.87 -7.19 -16.44
N SER A 109 9.63 -8.13 -17.00
CA SER A 109 11.06 -8.34 -16.71
C SER A 109 11.93 -7.08 -16.87
N GLU A 110 11.53 -6.11 -17.70
CA GLU A 110 12.27 -4.86 -17.87
C GLU A 110 11.77 -3.73 -16.97
N PHE A 111 10.61 -3.88 -16.32
CA PHE A 111 9.97 -2.83 -15.54
C PHE A 111 10.86 -2.35 -14.39
N TYR A 112 11.45 -3.31 -13.68
CA TYR A 112 12.36 -2.99 -12.58
C TYR A 112 13.56 -2.16 -13.08
N SER A 113 14.19 -2.59 -14.17
CA SER A 113 15.35 -1.91 -14.73
C SER A 113 15.01 -0.51 -15.26
N ARG A 114 13.79 -0.30 -15.76
CA ARG A 114 13.37 1.01 -16.29
C ARG A 114 13.10 2.03 -15.18
N TYR A 115 12.52 1.63 -14.06
CA TYR A 115 12.03 2.56 -13.04
C TYR A 115 12.81 2.51 -11.72
N PHE A 116 13.34 1.36 -11.35
CA PHE A 116 13.95 1.10 -10.04
C PHE A 116 15.45 0.76 -10.09
N GLN A 117 16.08 0.78 -11.26
CA GLN A 117 17.54 0.66 -11.38
C GLN A 117 18.33 1.64 -10.48
N PRO A 118 17.88 2.89 -10.22
CA PRO A 118 18.57 3.75 -9.26
C PRO A 118 18.72 3.16 -7.86
N LEU A 119 17.83 2.24 -7.44
CA LEU A 119 17.95 1.53 -6.16
C LEU A 119 19.20 0.63 -6.13
N ASP A 120 19.55 0.01 -7.26
CA ASP A 120 20.72 -0.86 -7.38
C ASP A 120 22.02 -0.04 -7.29
N THR A 121 22.06 1.10 -7.97
CA THR A 121 23.18 2.04 -7.92
C THR A 121 23.42 2.59 -6.52
N LEU A 122 22.35 2.86 -5.76
CA LEU A 122 22.44 3.31 -4.36
C LEU A 122 23.07 2.24 -3.46
N MET A 123 22.83 0.96 -3.74
CA MET A 123 23.43 -0.16 -3.01
C MET A 123 24.92 -0.31 -3.33
N GLU A 124 25.29 -0.23 -4.61
CA GLU A 124 26.68 -0.35 -5.05
C GLU A 124 27.57 0.78 -4.52
N ALA A 125 26.99 1.96 -4.30
CA ALA A 125 27.66 3.11 -3.69
C ALA A 125 27.85 2.99 -2.16
N GLY A 126 27.29 1.96 -1.50
CA GLY A 126 27.48 1.68 -0.07
C GLY A 126 26.82 2.67 0.90
N GLY A 127 26.00 3.60 0.40
CA GLY A 127 25.34 4.63 1.19
C GLY A 127 23.85 4.34 1.39
N TYR A 128 23.47 3.79 2.54
CA TYR A 128 22.06 3.79 2.93
C TYR A 128 21.63 5.23 3.26
N ASN A 129 20.88 5.85 2.35
CA ASN A 129 20.18 7.10 2.59
C ASN A 129 18.68 6.88 2.38
N ARG A 130 17.93 6.88 3.49
CA ARG A 130 16.48 6.70 3.51
C ARG A 130 15.74 7.70 2.63
N GLY A 131 16.16 8.97 2.63
CA GLY A 131 15.52 10.01 1.83
C GLY A 131 15.72 9.79 0.33
N THR A 132 16.91 9.37 -0.07
CA THR A 132 17.19 9.05 -1.48
C THR A 132 16.44 7.81 -1.94
N PHE A 133 16.28 6.80 -1.09
CA PHE A 133 15.50 5.62 -1.45
C PHE A 133 14.00 5.92 -1.60
N ILE A 134 13.41 6.68 -0.66
CA ILE A 134 12.01 7.10 -0.76
C ILE A 134 11.78 7.94 -2.02
N SER A 135 12.76 8.74 -2.45
CA SER A 135 12.62 9.52 -3.69
C SER A 135 12.56 8.69 -4.98
N VAL A 136 12.90 7.39 -4.91
CA VAL A 136 12.85 6.46 -6.05
C VAL A 136 11.57 5.61 -6.04
N LEU A 137 10.87 5.52 -4.91
CA LEU A 137 9.60 4.78 -4.76
C LEU A 137 8.38 5.63 -5.18
#